data_AF-A0A261FPC6-F1
#
_entry.id   AF-A0A261FPC6-F1
#
_cell.length_a   1.000
_cell.length_b   1.000
_cell.length_c   1.000
_cell.angle_alpha   90.00
_cell.angle_beta   90.00
_cell.angle_gamma   90.00
#
_symmetry.space_group_name_H-M   'P 1'
#
loop_
_entity.id
_entity.type
_entity.pdbx_description
1 polymer ?
#
loop_
_entity_poly.entity_id
_entity_poly.type
_entity_poly.pdbx_seq_one_letter_code
_entity_poly.pdbx_strand_id
1 'polypeptide(L)' 'MATLADYGPEVRAEVKQVREIVATLHDQLIKWNLVVWTAGNVSQRLKTADLFVIKPS' A
#
# COMPACT_ATOMS: atom_id res chain seq x y z
N MET A 1 -0.98 19.93 7.38
CA MET A 1 -0.64 18.50 7.20
C MET A 1 -0.21 18.32 5.76
N ALA A 2 0.89 17.60 5.51
CA ALA A 2 1.28 17.25 4.14
C ALA A 2 0.26 16.26 3.55
N THR A 3 -0.09 16.48 2.31
CA THR A 3 -0.99 15.67 1.49
C THR A 3 -0.20 15.01 0.37
N LEU A 4 -0.77 14.01 -0.29
CA LEU A 4 -0.12 13.38 -1.44
C LEU A 4 0.12 14.37 -2.61
N ALA A 5 -0.66 15.45 -2.68
CA ALA A 5 -0.50 16.49 -3.70
C ALA A 5 0.79 17.30 -3.54
N ASP A 6 1.36 17.36 -2.32
CA ASP A 6 2.58 18.11 -2.02
C ASP A 6 3.86 17.40 -2.51
N TYR A 7 3.76 16.14 -2.92
CA TYR A 7 4.89 15.36 -3.43
C TYR A 7 5.00 15.40 -4.95
N GLY A 8 6.22 15.19 -5.47
CA GLY A 8 6.51 15.15 -6.90
C GLY A 8 5.77 14.03 -7.67
N PRO A 9 5.71 14.11 -9.01
CA PRO A 9 5.00 13.14 -9.84
C PRO A 9 5.52 11.71 -9.67
N GLU A 10 6.81 11.53 -9.42
CA GLU A 10 7.45 10.23 -9.19
C GLU A 10 6.88 9.54 -7.95
N VAL A 11 6.82 10.24 -6.81
CA VAL A 11 6.26 9.73 -5.56
C VAL A 11 4.80 9.35 -5.75
N ARG A 12 4.01 10.19 -6.42
CA ARG A 12 2.58 9.90 -6.67
C ARG A 12 2.38 8.68 -7.58
N ALA A 13 3.25 8.50 -8.58
CA ALA A 13 3.23 7.33 -9.44
C ALA A 13 3.59 6.06 -8.66
N GLU A 14 4.64 6.10 -7.82
CA GLU A 14 5.02 4.97 -6.96
C GLU A 14 3.89 4.64 -5.98
N VAL A 15 3.26 5.64 -5.34
CA VAL A 15 2.09 5.40 -4.46
C VAL A 15 0.97 4.67 -5.19
N LYS A 16 0.65 5.06 -6.43
CA LYS A 16 -0.39 4.38 -7.22
C LYS A 16 -0.02 2.92 -7.47
N GLN A 17 1.21 2.65 -7.91
CA GLN A 17 1.70 1.29 -8.14
C GLN A 17 1.67 0.46 -6.84
N VAL A 18 2.15 1.01 -5.74
CA VAL A 18 2.23 0.30 -4.47
C VAL A 18 0.83 -0.01 -3.90
N ARG A 19 -0.17 0.86 -4.13
CA ARG A 19 -1.57 0.57 -3.76
C ARG A 19 -2.09 -0.71 -4.42
N GLU A 20 -1.79 -0.91 -5.70
CA GLU A 20 -2.18 -2.13 -6.43
C GLU A 20 -1.45 -3.37 -5.90
N ILE A 21 -0.16 -3.22 -5.58
CA ILE A 21 0.66 -4.29 -4.99
C ILE A 21 0.12 -4.72 -3.63
N VAL A 22 -0.08 -3.79 -2.69
CA VAL A 22 -0.54 -4.14 -1.33
C VAL A 22 -1.93 -4.77 -1.34
N ALA A 23 -2.82 -4.33 -2.24
CA ALA A 23 -4.14 -4.93 -2.42
C ALA A 23 -4.04 -6.38 -2.94
N THR A 24 -3.21 -6.61 -3.97
CA THR A 24 -2.98 -7.94 -4.54
C THR A 24 -2.35 -8.89 -3.54
N LEU A 25 -1.39 -8.42 -2.74
CA LEU A 25 -0.75 -9.21 -1.70
C LEU A 25 -1.74 -9.59 -0.58
N HIS A 26 -2.64 -8.68 -0.20
CA HIS A 26 -3.70 -9.00 0.77
C HIS A 26 -4.63 -10.10 0.26
N ASP A 27 -4.98 -10.07 -1.03
CA ASP A 27 -5.79 -11.12 -1.66
C ASP A 27 -5.10 -12.49 -1.61
N GLN A 28 -3.77 -12.53 -1.77
CA GLN A 28 -3.02 -13.77 -1.55
C GLN A 28 -3.16 -14.28 -0.12
N LEU A 29 -3.09 -13.41 0.90
CA LEU A 29 -3.24 -13.85 2.29
C LEU A 29 -4.61 -14.46 2.57
N ILE A 30 -5.68 -13.90 1.97
CA ILE A 30 -7.03 -14.47 2.06
C ILE A 30 -7.08 -15.84 1.35
N LYS A 31 -6.55 -15.92 0.12
CA LYS A 31 -6.54 -17.15 -0.69
C LYS A 31 -5.85 -18.33 0.01
N TRP A 32 -4.82 -18.05 0.80
CA TRP A 32 -4.06 -19.05 1.53
C TRP A 32 -4.54 -19.25 2.98
N ASN A 33 -5.70 -18.70 3.36
CA ASN A 33 -6.28 -18.77 4.70
C ASN A 33 -5.33 -18.26 5.82
N LEU A 34 -4.42 -17.34 5.49
CA LEU A 34 -3.49 -16.74 6.44
C LEU A 34 -4.15 -15.60 7.24
N VAL A 35 -5.16 -14.96 6.65
CA VAL A 35 -5.99 -13.94 7.30
C VAL A 35 -7.46 -14.13 6.92
N VAL A 36 -8.37 -13.65 7.76
CA VAL A 36 -9.81 -13.64 7.49
C VAL A 36 -10.24 -12.28 6.95
N TRP A 37 -10.72 -12.24 5.70
CA TRP A 37 -11.33 -11.04 5.09
C TRP A 37 -10.57 -9.73 5.36
N THR A 38 -11.06 -8.88 6.28
CA THR A 38 -10.47 -7.57 6.59
C THR A 38 -9.29 -7.66 7.56
N ALA A 39 -9.12 -8.77 8.27
CA ALA A 39 -8.04 -8.97 9.23
C ALA A 39 -6.65 -8.94 8.57
N GLY A 40 -5.64 -8.52 9.33
CA GLY A 40 -4.27 -8.39 8.86
C GLY A 40 -3.97 -7.07 8.14
N ASN A 41 -2.68 -6.75 8.01
CA ASN A 41 -2.20 -5.56 7.36
C ASN A 41 -1.08 -5.90 6.37
N VAL A 42 -1.10 -5.22 5.23
CA VAL A 42 -0.01 -5.24 4.25
C VAL A 42 0.39 -3.79 3.99
N SER A 43 1.68 -3.53 4.13
CA SER A 43 2.27 -2.21 3.88
C SER A 43 3.58 -2.33 3.13
N GLN A 44 3.89 -1.33 2.31
CA GLN A 44 5.17 -1.23 1.63
C GLN A 44 5.71 0.20 1.75
N ARG A 45 7.02 0.29 1.98
CA ARG A 45 7.76 1.56 1.98
C ARG A 45 8.01 2.00 0.53
N LEU A 46 7.87 3.29 0.26
CA LEU A 46 8.30 3.89 -1.00
C LEU A 46 9.82 3.97 -1.07
N LYS A 47 10.37 3.93 -2.28
CA LYS A 47 11.79 4.19 -2.54
C LYS A 47 12.06 5.68 -2.74
N THR A 48 11.04 6.41 -3.20
CA THR A 48 11.15 7.81 -3.64
C THR A 48 10.86 8.83 -2.54
N ALA A 49 10.30 8.38 -1.42
CA ALA A 49 10.01 9.22 -0.26
C ALA A 49 9.99 8.39 1.04
N ASP A 50 10.16 9.05 2.18
CA ASP A 50 10.01 8.41 3.50
C ASP A 50 8.53 8.25 3.87
N LEU A 51 7.83 7.43 3.08
CA LEU A 51 6.41 7.16 3.21
C LEU A 51 6.15 5.65 3.16
N PHE A 52 5.05 5.25 3.79
CA PHE A 52 4.48 3.92 3.66
C PHE A 52 3.10 3.98 3.02
N VAL A 53 2.81 3.05 2.12
CA VAL A 53 1.46 2.76 1.65
C VAL A 53 0.98 1.52 2.40
N ILE A 54 -0.16 1.63 3.06
CA ILE A 54 -0.79 0.57 3.85
C ILE A 54 -2.23 0.37 3.38
N LYS A 55 -2.69 -0.88 3.33
CA LYS A 55 -4.11 -1.19 3.11
C LYS A 55 -4.96 -0.54 4.22
N PRO A 56 -6.06 0.16 3.91
CA PRO A 56 -6.99 0.59 4.94
C PRO A 56 -7.66 -0.64 5.61
N SER A 57 -7.69 -0.65 6.94
CA SER A 57 -8.36 -1.68 7.76
C SER A 57 -9.87 -1.64 7.60
#